data_AF-X0TMD3-F1
#
_entry.id   AF-X0TMD3-F1
#
_cell.length_a   1.000
_cell.length_b   1.000
_cell.length_c   1.000
_cell.angle_alpha   90.00
_cell.angle_beta   90.00
_cell.angle_gamma   90.00
#
_symmetry.space_group_name_H-M   'P 1'
#
loop_
_entity.id
_entity.type
_entity.pdbx_description
1 polymer ?
#
loop_
_entity_poly.entity_id
_entity_poly.type
_entity_poly.pdbx_seq_one_letter_code
_entity_poly.pdbx_strand_id
1 'polypeptide(L)'
;AELRGRGGGGFLAGLKWETARNAPGKEKYVIINSHEGELGAFMDRALFTGNPHSVLEGLIIGAYAIGSHLGFIYTRHDTPQLKNNIDMALAQAEEYGLLGENILGSGFDFHVEVHLDIGIFVSGESSALMRSIEGNPPEPRPKYIRTSVSGIWKKPSALNNVETWANVPLIIDKGSEWYTSTGTERSKGTKLVSLSGNIVNTGVAEVPFGTTVREIVYDIGGGIPNGKKIKAVHFGGPMGGSIPESLLDTPLDFDELAKLGAPIGAGSMLVLDEDTSMVDII
;
A
#
# COMPACT_ATOMS: atom_id res chain seq x y z
N ALA A 1 -13.98 -11.08 2.52
CA ALA A 1 -12.50 -11.10 2.41
C ALA A 1 -11.83 -10.28 3.52
N GLU A 2 -12.48 -9.24 4.07
CA GLU A 2 -11.91 -8.46 5.20
C GLU A 2 -10.51 -7.87 4.94
N LEU A 3 -10.19 -7.58 3.67
CA LEU A 3 -8.94 -6.96 3.26
C LEU A 3 -8.77 -5.62 3.99
N ARG A 4 -7.69 -5.51 4.77
CA ARG A 4 -7.25 -4.26 5.41
C ARG A 4 -6.29 -3.52 4.48
N GLY A 5 -6.40 -2.20 4.44
CA GLY A 5 -5.52 -1.35 3.63
C GLY A 5 -4.05 -1.50 4.00
N ARG A 6 -3.21 -1.72 2.99
CA ARG A 6 -1.79 -2.10 3.15
C ARG A 6 -0.81 -0.93 3.29
N GLY A 7 -1.28 0.31 3.14
CA GLY A 7 -0.48 1.53 3.32
C GLY A 7 -0.50 2.10 4.75
N GLY A 8 -0.38 1.25 5.77
CA GLY A 8 -0.28 1.68 7.18
C GLY A 8 -1.56 1.65 7.99
N GLY A 9 -2.59 2.40 7.61
CA GLY A 9 -3.75 2.61 8.47
C GLY A 9 -4.64 1.38 8.73
N GLY A 10 -4.45 0.27 8.01
CA GLY A 10 -5.15 -1.00 8.27
C GLY A 10 -6.68 -0.94 8.18
N PHE A 11 -7.28 0.10 7.59
CA PHE A 11 -8.74 0.24 7.49
C PHE A 11 -9.32 -0.76 6.47
N LEU A 12 -10.51 -1.31 6.75
CA LEU A 12 -11.18 -2.28 5.85
C LEU A 12 -11.45 -1.66 4.47
N ALA A 13 -10.84 -2.23 3.43
CA ALA A 13 -10.93 -1.74 2.06
C ALA A 13 -12.37 -1.85 1.53
N GLY A 14 -13.04 -3.00 1.74
CA GLY A 14 -14.42 -3.20 1.32
C GLY A 14 -15.39 -2.16 1.91
N LEU A 15 -15.28 -1.88 3.20
CA LEU A 15 -16.11 -0.86 3.86
C LEU A 15 -15.83 0.55 3.32
N LYS A 16 -14.57 0.86 2.99
CA LYS A 16 -14.17 2.12 2.37
C LYS A 16 -14.85 2.29 1.00
N TRP A 17 -14.88 1.22 0.21
CA TRP A 17 -15.45 1.21 -1.13
C TRP A 17 -16.97 1.22 -1.09
N GLU A 18 -17.58 0.49 -0.18
CA GLU A 18 -19.03 0.53 0.07
C GLU A 18 -19.46 1.95 0.45
N THR A 19 -18.69 2.64 1.30
CA THR A 19 -18.94 4.05 1.64
C THR A 19 -18.92 4.93 0.38
N ALA A 20 -17.95 4.74 -0.51
CA ALA A 20 -17.86 5.51 -1.76
C ALA A 20 -18.97 5.15 -2.77
N ARG A 21 -19.32 3.86 -2.86
CA ARG A 21 -20.42 3.36 -3.69
C ARG A 21 -21.76 3.96 -3.25
N ASN A 22 -21.99 4.08 -1.95
CA ASN A 22 -23.25 4.57 -1.39
C ASN A 22 -23.29 6.10 -1.21
N ALA A 23 -22.17 6.78 -1.33
CA ALA A 23 -22.11 8.23 -1.25
C ALA A 23 -22.90 8.89 -2.41
N PRO A 24 -23.53 10.05 -2.15
CA PRO A 24 -24.35 10.73 -3.15
C PRO A 24 -23.51 11.27 -4.30
N GLY A 25 -24.10 11.32 -5.49
CA GLY A 25 -23.46 11.79 -6.72
C GLY A 25 -23.18 10.66 -7.72
N LYS A 26 -23.07 11.04 -8.99
CA LYS A 26 -22.77 10.10 -10.09
C LYS A 26 -21.26 9.92 -10.29
N GLU A 27 -20.53 11.02 -10.25
CA GLU A 27 -19.07 11.02 -10.40
C GLU A 27 -18.39 10.52 -9.14
N LYS A 28 -17.49 9.55 -9.29
CA LYS A 28 -16.71 8.94 -8.23
C LYS A 28 -15.33 8.62 -8.77
N TYR A 29 -14.34 8.58 -7.88
CA TYR A 29 -12.95 8.35 -8.25
C TYR A 29 -12.35 7.19 -7.45
N VAL A 30 -11.46 6.44 -8.10
CA VAL A 30 -10.58 5.47 -7.44
C VAL A 30 -9.13 5.93 -7.58
N ILE A 31 -8.32 5.71 -6.53
CA ILE A 31 -6.97 6.27 -6.46
C ILE A 31 -6.00 5.20 -5.98
N ILE A 32 -4.90 5.04 -6.71
CA ILE A 32 -3.70 4.35 -6.27
C ILE A 32 -2.77 5.37 -5.61
N ASN A 33 -2.47 5.17 -4.33
CA ASN A 33 -1.38 5.86 -3.67
C ASN A 33 -0.09 5.02 -3.78
N SER A 34 0.84 5.49 -4.59
CA SER A 34 2.17 4.92 -4.86
C SER A 34 3.29 5.90 -4.51
N HIS A 35 3.05 6.86 -3.61
CA HIS A 35 4.05 7.85 -3.19
C HIS A 35 5.22 7.20 -2.43
N GLU A 36 4.99 6.09 -1.73
CA GLU A 36 6.01 5.27 -1.04
C GLU A 36 7.10 6.13 -0.35
N GLY A 37 6.69 7.00 0.57
CA GLY A 37 7.56 8.01 1.18
C GLY A 37 8.34 7.52 2.40
N GLU A 38 7.99 6.36 2.95
CA GLU A 38 8.59 5.80 4.16
C GLU A 38 10.03 5.35 3.88
N LEU A 39 10.97 5.67 4.77
CA LEU A 39 12.36 5.20 4.65
C LEU A 39 12.39 3.67 4.64
N GLY A 40 13.15 3.10 3.70
CA GLY A 40 13.25 1.65 3.51
C GLY A 40 12.04 1.00 2.83
N ALA A 41 11.00 1.76 2.46
CA ALA A 41 9.87 1.24 1.72
C ALA A 41 10.18 1.15 0.21
N PHE A 42 9.99 -0.04 -0.37
CA PHE A 42 10.11 -0.27 -1.81
C PHE A 42 9.19 -1.42 -2.31
N MET A 43 8.12 -1.73 -1.58
CA MET A 43 7.13 -2.77 -1.90
C MET A 43 6.22 -2.34 -3.05
N ASP A 44 5.76 -1.09 -3.05
CA ASP A 44 4.93 -0.51 -4.11
C ASP A 44 5.72 -0.47 -5.42
N ARG A 45 6.98 0.00 -5.35
CA ARG A 45 7.90 -0.04 -6.47
C ARG A 45 8.14 -1.46 -6.98
N ALA A 46 8.28 -2.44 -6.09
CA ALA A 46 8.48 -3.84 -6.47
C ALA A 46 7.27 -4.39 -7.25
N LEU A 47 6.04 -4.08 -6.81
CA LEU A 47 4.82 -4.48 -7.49
C LEU A 47 4.71 -3.87 -8.89
N PHE A 48 4.92 -2.57 -9.04
CA PHE A 48 4.86 -1.93 -10.35
C PHE A 48 6.00 -2.33 -11.30
N THR A 49 7.14 -2.79 -10.75
CA THR A 49 8.25 -3.30 -11.56
C THR A 49 8.02 -4.75 -11.99
N GLY A 50 7.49 -5.59 -11.09
CA GLY A 50 7.33 -7.02 -11.34
C GLY A 50 5.99 -7.38 -11.98
N ASN A 51 4.89 -6.79 -11.54
CA ASN A 51 3.54 -7.09 -12.02
C ASN A 51 2.60 -5.87 -11.91
N PRO A 52 2.80 -4.83 -12.74
CA PRO A 52 1.94 -3.64 -12.75
C PRO A 52 0.49 -3.97 -13.13
N HIS A 53 0.27 -4.99 -13.96
CA HIS A 53 -1.06 -5.40 -14.43
C HIS A 53 -1.97 -5.91 -13.31
N SER A 54 -1.43 -6.62 -12.31
CA SER A 54 -2.21 -7.02 -11.14
C SER A 54 -2.73 -5.82 -10.33
N VAL A 55 -1.97 -4.73 -10.28
CA VAL A 55 -2.40 -3.49 -9.63
C VAL A 55 -3.49 -2.81 -10.47
N LEU A 56 -3.31 -2.71 -11.79
CA LEU A 56 -4.27 -2.09 -12.70
C LEU A 56 -5.60 -2.85 -12.73
N GLU A 57 -5.57 -4.17 -12.81
CA GLU A 57 -6.76 -5.01 -12.76
C GLU A 57 -7.53 -4.78 -11.44
N GLY A 58 -6.81 -4.73 -10.32
CA GLY A 58 -7.43 -4.42 -9.03
C GLY A 58 -8.09 -3.04 -8.99
N LEU A 59 -7.46 -2.04 -9.62
CA LEU A 59 -8.03 -0.70 -9.76
C LEU A 59 -9.30 -0.71 -10.63
N ILE A 60 -9.28 -1.41 -11.77
CA ILE A 60 -10.43 -1.55 -12.67
C ILE A 60 -11.61 -2.22 -11.96
N ILE A 61 -11.37 -3.32 -11.25
CA ILE A 61 -12.38 -4.02 -10.45
C ILE A 61 -12.96 -3.07 -9.38
N GLY A 62 -12.09 -2.32 -8.69
CA GLY A 62 -12.50 -1.30 -7.73
C GLY A 62 -13.37 -0.21 -8.33
N ALA A 63 -12.98 0.26 -9.51
CA ALA A 63 -13.70 1.27 -10.27
C ALA A 63 -15.10 0.79 -10.63
N TYR A 64 -15.21 -0.44 -11.16
CA TYR A 64 -16.48 -1.08 -11.46
C TYR A 64 -17.37 -1.22 -10.22
N ALA A 65 -16.80 -1.73 -9.12
CA ALA A 65 -17.51 -1.93 -7.85
C ALA A 65 -18.08 -0.62 -7.28
N ILE A 66 -17.33 0.49 -7.41
CA ILE A 66 -17.74 1.81 -6.90
C ILE A 66 -18.62 2.57 -7.91
N GLY A 67 -18.52 2.26 -9.20
CA GLY A 67 -19.15 3.00 -10.29
C GLY A 67 -18.35 4.26 -10.66
N SER A 68 -17.03 4.13 -10.70
CA SER A 68 -16.09 5.18 -11.09
C SER A 68 -15.66 4.97 -12.53
N HIS A 69 -15.65 6.03 -13.34
CA HIS A 69 -15.20 6.01 -14.73
C HIS A 69 -13.84 6.68 -14.93
N LEU A 70 -13.24 7.20 -13.85
CA LEU A 70 -11.94 7.86 -13.86
C LEU A 70 -11.14 7.49 -12.61
N GLY A 71 -9.94 6.99 -12.80
CA GLY A 71 -8.99 6.63 -11.76
C GLY A 71 -7.73 7.48 -11.80
N PHE A 72 -7.02 7.54 -10.68
CA PHE A 72 -5.76 8.26 -10.57
C PHE A 72 -4.66 7.37 -10.00
N ILE A 73 -3.47 7.44 -10.57
CA ILE A 73 -2.25 6.88 -9.99
C ILE A 73 -1.39 8.04 -9.54
N TYR A 74 -1.19 8.16 -8.24
CA TYR A 74 -0.29 9.16 -7.66
C TYR A 74 1.03 8.49 -7.28
N THR A 75 2.11 8.83 -7.98
CA THR A 75 3.42 8.18 -7.84
C THR A 75 4.54 9.20 -7.71
N ARG A 76 5.74 8.71 -7.40
CA ARG A 76 6.92 9.55 -7.14
C ARG A 76 7.43 10.22 -8.41
N HIS A 77 7.82 11.49 -8.31
CA HIS A 77 8.50 12.20 -9.39
C HIS A 77 9.96 11.75 -9.60
N ASP A 78 10.61 11.23 -8.56
CA ASP A 78 12.05 10.96 -8.52
C ASP A 78 12.47 9.60 -9.07
N THR A 79 11.52 8.77 -9.53
CA THR A 79 11.77 7.43 -10.05
C THR A 79 11.22 7.27 -11.48
N PRO A 80 11.94 7.77 -12.52
CA PRO A 80 11.45 7.75 -13.89
C PRO A 80 11.10 6.36 -14.43
N GLN A 81 11.87 5.33 -14.01
CA GLN A 81 11.63 3.95 -14.42
C GLN A 81 10.27 3.42 -13.92
N LEU A 82 9.86 3.82 -12.72
CA LEU A 82 8.56 3.45 -12.15
C LEU A 82 7.43 4.05 -13.00
N LYS A 83 7.55 5.33 -13.37
CA LYS A 83 6.59 5.98 -14.27
C LYS A 83 6.53 5.27 -15.63
N ASN A 84 7.68 4.95 -16.23
CA ASN A 84 7.72 4.26 -17.51
C ASN A 84 7.02 2.89 -17.46
N ASN A 85 7.20 2.13 -16.37
CA ASN A 85 6.52 0.85 -16.19
C ASN A 85 4.99 1.02 -16.08
N ILE A 86 4.54 2.04 -15.36
CA ILE A 86 3.11 2.38 -15.23
C ILE A 86 2.53 2.79 -16.60
N ASP A 87 3.19 3.72 -17.29
CA ASP A 87 2.75 4.21 -18.60
C ASP A 87 2.67 3.05 -19.62
N MET A 88 3.66 2.17 -19.63
CA MET A 88 3.68 0.99 -20.51
C MET A 88 2.54 0.02 -20.17
N ALA A 89 2.27 -0.23 -18.89
CA ALA A 89 1.19 -1.12 -18.48
C ALA A 89 -0.19 -0.53 -18.82
N LEU A 90 -0.38 0.78 -18.66
CA LEU A 90 -1.60 1.48 -19.08
C LEU A 90 -1.81 1.38 -20.60
N ALA A 91 -0.78 1.68 -21.39
CA ALA A 91 -0.84 1.60 -22.85
C ALA A 91 -1.17 0.18 -23.32
N GLN A 92 -0.57 -0.84 -22.70
CA GLN A 92 -0.91 -2.24 -22.96
C GLN A 92 -2.37 -2.53 -22.59
N ALA A 93 -2.82 -2.15 -21.40
CA ALA A 93 -4.21 -2.40 -20.98
C ALA A 93 -5.22 -1.77 -21.96
N GLU A 94 -4.95 -0.57 -22.47
CA GLU A 94 -5.76 0.07 -23.52
C GLU A 94 -5.69 -0.69 -24.86
N GLU A 95 -4.50 -1.07 -25.33
CA GLU A 95 -4.32 -1.83 -26.58
C GLU A 95 -5.09 -3.16 -26.58
N TYR A 96 -5.13 -3.85 -25.44
CA TYR A 96 -5.85 -5.12 -25.28
C TYR A 96 -7.35 -4.94 -24.95
N GLY A 97 -7.86 -3.70 -24.88
CA GLY A 97 -9.27 -3.43 -24.57
C GLY A 97 -9.67 -3.75 -23.13
N LEU A 98 -8.70 -3.74 -22.22
CA LEU A 98 -8.87 -3.93 -20.77
C LEU A 98 -8.99 -2.61 -20.01
N LEU A 99 -8.68 -1.49 -20.66
CA LEU A 99 -8.84 -0.13 -20.18
C LEU A 99 -9.40 0.76 -21.32
N GLY A 100 -10.07 1.85 -20.98
CA GLY A 100 -10.70 2.76 -21.95
C GLY A 100 -12.21 2.54 -22.05
N GLU A 101 -12.75 2.67 -23.26
CA GLU A 101 -14.19 2.58 -23.51
C GLU A 101 -14.65 1.12 -23.68
N ASN A 102 -15.84 0.82 -23.15
CA ASN A 102 -16.56 -0.43 -23.30
C ASN A 102 -15.68 -1.66 -23.05
N ILE A 103 -14.99 -1.68 -21.91
CA ILE A 103 -14.01 -2.72 -21.53
C ILE A 103 -14.64 -4.10 -21.71
N LEU A 104 -14.04 -4.93 -22.56
CA LEU A 104 -14.51 -6.28 -22.91
C LEU A 104 -15.99 -6.35 -23.37
N GLY A 105 -16.55 -5.28 -23.92
CA GLY A 105 -17.96 -5.22 -24.35
C GLY A 105 -18.96 -5.14 -23.19
N SER A 106 -18.52 -4.79 -21.98
CA SER A 106 -19.34 -4.78 -20.77
C SER A 106 -20.26 -3.56 -20.62
N GLY A 107 -20.11 -2.54 -21.46
CA GLY A 107 -20.75 -1.23 -21.31
C GLY A 107 -20.15 -0.37 -20.20
N PHE A 108 -19.00 -0.75 -19.66
CA PHE A 108 -18.27 0.01 -18.64
C PHE A 108 -17.02 0.67 -19.24
N ASP A 109 -16.92 1.98 -19.06
CA ASP A 109 -15.77 2.79 -19.47
C ASP A 109 -14.92 3.13 -18.25
N PHE A 110 -13.60 3.08 -18.38
CA PHE A 110 -12.70 3.49 -17.31
C PHE A 110 -11.37 4.01 -17.86
N HIS A 111 -11.01 5.22 -17.45
CA HIS A 111 -9.74 5.86 -17.79
C HIS A 111 -8.89 6.08 -16.54
N VAL A 112 -7.57 6.15 -16.71
CA VAL A 112 -6.62 6.34 -15.62
C VAL A 112 -5.64 7.46 -15.94
N GLU A 113 -5.49 8.40 -15.03
CA GLU A 113 -4.52 9.49 -15.13
C GLU A 113 -3.36 9.29 -14.14
N VAL A 114 -2.13 9.54 -14.60
CA VAL A 114 -0.92 9.45 -13.76
C VAL A 114 -0.50 10.84 -13.29
N HIS A 115 -0.43 11.02 -11.98
CA HIS A 115 0.06 12.22 -11.32
C HIS A 115 1.38 11.94 -10.60
N LEU A 116 2.33 12.85 -10.77
CA LEU A 116 3.59 12.83 -10.04
C LEU A 116 3.45 13.65 -8.76
N ASP A 117 4.11 13.20 -7.70
CA ASP A 117 4.26 13.95 -6.47
C ASP A 117 5.18 15.17 -6.64
N ILE A 118 5.35 15.93 -5.57
CA ILE A 118 6.23 17.11 -5.53
C ILE A 118 7.44 16.92 -4.61
N GLY A 119 7.79 15.67 -4.29
CA GLY A 119 8.99 15.34 -3.51
C GLY A 119 8.95 15.66 -2.02
N ILE A 120 7.75 15.87 -1.44
CA ILE A 120 7.61 16.07 0.00
C ILE A 120 6.86 14.91 0.65
N PHE A 121 7.37 14.41 1.78
CA PHE A 121 6.82 13.24 2.48
C PHE A 121 5.32 13.36 2.74
N VAL A 122 4.87 14.54 3.16
CA VAL A 122 3.46 14.81 3.50
C VAL A 122 2.52 14.65 2.29
N SER A 123 3.02 14.73 1.07
CA SER A 123 2.19 14.60 -0.13
C SER A 123 1.62 13.20 -0.35
N GLY A 124 2.17 12.18 0.34
CA GLY A 124 1.60 10.84 0.40
C GLY A 124 0.40 10.69 1.35
N GLU A 125 0.13 11.70 2.19
CA GLU A 125 -1.05 11.70 3.07
C GLU A 125 -2.33 11.79 2.22
N SER A 126 -3.33 10.97 2.54
CA SER A 126 -4.53 10.81 1.72
C SER A 126 -5.24 12.09 1.26
N SER A 127 -5.33 13.13 2.09
CA SER A 127 -5.97 14.40 1.72
C SER A 127 -5.02 15.34 1.00
N ALA A 128 -3.75 15.41 1.42
CA ALA A 128 -2.71 16.15 0.73
C ALA A 128 -2.52 15.67 -0.72
N LEU A 129 -2.50 14.36 -0.91
CA LEU A 129 -2.43 13.70 -2.21
C LEU A 129 -3.58 14.13 -3.12
N MET A 130 -4.82 14.08 -2.61
CA MET A 130 -5.99 14.50 -3.39
C MET A 130 -5.92 15.98 -3.76
N ARG A 131 -5.40 16.85 -2.89
CA ARG A 131 -5.16 18.26 -3.24
C ARG A 131 -4.17 18.41 -4.38
N SER A 132 -3.11 17.60 -4.37
CA SER A 132 -2.11 17.61 -5.43
C SER A 132 -2.74 17.23 -6.77
N ILE A 133 -3.60 16.20 -6.78
CA ILE A 133 -4.39 15.83 -7.96
C ILE A 133 -5.30 16.98 -8.41
N GLU A 134 -5.91 17.70 -7.47
CA GLU A 134 -6.71 18.91 -7.76
C GLU A 134 -5.87 20.11 -8.30
N GLY A 135 -4.55 19.99 -8.40
CA GLY A 135 -3.64 21.07 -8.80
C GLY A 135 -3.33 22.08 -7.70
N ASN A 136 -3.65 21.75 -6.44
CA ASN A 136 -3.40 22.60 -5.27
C ASN A 136 -2.14 22.15 -4.52
N PRO A 137 -1.55 23.01 -3.66
CA PRO A 137 -0.52 22.59 -2.72
C PRO A 137 -0.98 21.39 -1.87
N PRO A 138 -0.13 20.35 -1.69
CA PRO A 138 -0.46 19.12 -0.97
C PRO A 138 -0.38 19.32 0.54
N GLU A 139 -1.31 20.10 1.06
CA GLU A 139 -1.47 20.35 2.49
C GLU A 139 -2.56 19.43 3.07
N PRO A 140 -2.27 18.65 4.12
CA PRO A 140 -3.29 17.84 4.78
C PRO A 140 -4.46 18.69 5.25
N ARG A 141 -5.68 18.19 5.04
CA ARG A 141 -6.91 18.82 5.50
C ARG A 141 -7.48 18.03 6.68
N PRO A 142 -8.09 18.69 7.68
CA PRO A 142 -8.85 17.99 8.71
C PRO A 142 -9.93 17.10 8.08
N LYS A 143 -9.96 15.82 8.47
CA LYS A 143 -10.87 14.80 7.91
C LYS A 143 -12.21 14.79 8.66
N TYR A 144 -12.92 15.92 8.70
CA TYR A 144 -14.27 15.97 9.27
C TYR A 144 -15.26 15.08 8.49
N ILE A 145 -15.04 14.99 7.17
CA ILE A 145 -15.74 14.10 6.26
C ILE A 145 -14.71 13.15 5.66
N ARG A 146 -15.01 11.86 5.58
CA ARG A 146 -14.12 10.88 4.95
C ARG A 146 -14.00 11.16 3.45
N THR A 147 -12.82 10.94 2.89
CA THR A 147 -12.58 11.11 1.45
C THR A 147 -13.43 10.19 0.58
N SER A 148 -13.82 9.02 1.12
CA SER A 148 -14.80 8.13 0.50
C SER A 148 -16.17 8.78 0.31
N VAL A 149 -16.49 9.85 1.03
CA VAL A 149 -17.72 10.64 0.85
C VAL A 149 -17.44 11.92 0.08
N SER A 150 -16.35 12.62 0.40
CA SER A 150 -15.95 13.87 -0.24
C SER A 150 -14.43 13.98 -0.29
N GLY A 151 -13.83 13.54 -1.39
CA GLY A 151 -12.40 13.60 -1.69
C GLY A 151 -12.11 14.60 -2.82
N ILE A 152 -11.55 14.11 -3.92
CA ILE A 152 -11.16 14.92 -5.09
C ILE A 152 -12.38 15.68 -5.63
N TRP A 153 -12.23 17.00 -5.76
CA TRP A 153 -13.28 17.93 -6.23
C TRP A 153 -14.61 17.75 -5.47
N LYS A 154 -14.52 17.39 -4.18
CA LYS A 154 -15.67 17.10 -3.30
C LYS A 154 -16.56 15.95 -3.79
N LYS A 155 -16.01 15.04 -4.58
CA LYS A 155 -16.67 13.82 -5.04
C LYS A 155 -16.23 12.61 -4.21
N PRO A 156 -17.04 11.56 -4.09
CA PRO A 156 -16.63 10.32 -3.43
C PRO A 156 -15.34 9.78 -4.05
N SER A 157 -14.30 9.57 -3.24
CA SER A 157 -12.99 9.12 -3.71
C SER A 157 -12.45 7.99 -2.84
N ALA A 158 -12.25 6.81 -3.44
CA ALA A 158 -11.69 5.65 -2.76
C ALA A 158 -10.18 5.56 -3.03
N LEU A 159 -9.39 5.94 -2.04
CA LEU A 159 -7.93 5.84 -2.07
C LEU A 159 -7.45 4.58 -1.36
N ASN A 160 -6.63 3.80 -2.04
CA ASN A 160 -5.92 2.66 -1.46
C ASN A 160 -4.47 2.62 -1.97
N ASN A 161 -3.60 1.98 -1.19
CA ASN A 161 -2.20 1.75 -1.54
C ASN A 161 -2.08 0.64 -2.60
N VAL A 162 -0.97 0.64 -3.36
CA VAL A 162 -0.66 -0.31 -4.45
C VAL A 162 -0.91 -1.76 -4.07
N GLU A 163 -0.34 -2.22 -2.96
CA GLU A 163 -0.50 -3.62 -2.51
C GLU A 163 -1.96 -3.96 -2.21
N THR A 164 -2.75 -2.99 -1.74
CA THR A 164 -4.18 -3.22 -1.50
C THR A 164 -4.91 -3.53 -2.80
N TRP A 165 -4.60 -2.81 -3.88
CA TRP A 165 -5.19 -3.06 -5.20
C TRP A 165 -4.69 -4.38 -5.80
N ALA A 166 -3.40 -4.70 -5.67
CA ALA A 166 -2.83 -5.96 -6.17
C ALA A 166 -3.46 -7.22 -5.54
N ASN A 167 -3.98 -7.12 -4.32
CA ASN A 167 -4.68 -8.24 -3.67
C ASN A 167 -6.07 -8.51 -4.27
N VAL A 168 -6.67 -7.56 -4.98
CA VAL A 168 -8.08 -7.60 -5.39
C VAL A 168 -8.34 -8.66 -6.45
N PRO A 169 -7.56 -8.76 -7.55
CA PRO A 169 -7.78 -9.80 -8.55
C PRO A 169 -7.72 -11.20 -7.95
N LEU A 170 -6.75 -11.44 -7.05
CA LEU A 170 -6.59 -12.74 -6.38
C LEU A 170 -7.81 -13.10 -5.50
N ILE A 171 -8.39 -12.11 -4.82
CA ILE A 171 -9.60 -12.31 -4.00
C ILE A 171 -10.81 -12.64 -4.89
N ILE A 172 -10.94 -11.99 -6.05
CA ILE A 172 -12.03 -12.22 -6.98
C ILE A 172 -11.90 -13.59 -7.65
N ASP A 173 -10.71 -13.94 -8.11
CA ASP A 173 -10.42 -15.20 -8.79
C ASP A 173 -10.57 -16.42 -7.87
N LYS A 174 -9.95 -16.38 -6.69
CA LYS A 174 -9.89 -17.53 -5.76
C LYS A 174 -10.98 -17.53 -4.69
N GLY A 175 -11.75 -16.45 -4.62
CA GLY A 175 -12.82 -16.29 -3.64
C GLY A 175 -12.34 -15.82 -2.27
N SER A 176 -13.29 -15.30 -1.51
CA SER A 176 -12.97 -14.64 -0.24
C SER A 176 -12.55 -15.60 0.87
N GLU A 177 -13.04 -16.84 0.85
CA GLU A 177 -12.68 -17.88 1.82
C GLU A 177 -11.20 -18.26 1.71
N TRP A 178 -10.70 -18.41 0.47
CA TRP A 178 -9.29 -18.63 0.20
C TRP A 178 -8.44 -17.51 0.81
N TYR A 179 -8.83 -16.25 0.59
CA TYR A 179 -8.10 -15.12 1.13
C TYR A 179 -8.06 -15.10 2.66
N THR A 180 -9.20 -15.38 3.31
CA THR A 180 -9.31 -15.37 4.77
C THR A 180 -8.76 -16.61 5.45
N SER A 181 -8.44 -17.66 4.68
CA SER A 181 -7.77 -18.87 5.20
C SER A 181 -6.31 -18.62 5.58
N THR A 182 -5.72 -17.53 5.07
CA THR A 182 -4.37 -17.08 5.39
C THR A 182 -4.43 -15.87 6.32
N GLY A 183 -3.46 -15.76 7.23
CA GLY A 183 -3.34 -14.66 8.17
C GLY A 183 -3.85 -15.00 9.58
N THR A 184 -4.11 -13.98 10.38
CA THR A 184 -4.64 -14.11 11.75
C THR A 184 -6.16 -13.99 11.78
N GLU A 185 -6.75 -14.01 12.97
CA GLU A 185 -8.18 -13.71 13.14
C GLU A 185 -8.55 -12.31 12.64
N ARG A 186 -7.69 -11.31 12.90
CA ARG A 186 -7.97 -9.88 12.65
C ARG A 186 -7.16 -9.24 11.52
N SER A 187 -6.16 -9.96 10.99
CA SER A 187 -5.34 -9.54 9.86
C SER A 187 -5.30 -10.65 8.82
N LYS A 188 -6.20 -10.58 7.85
CA LYS A 188 -6.34 -11.59 6.78
C LYS A 188 -5.34 -11.38 5.65
N GLY A 189 -5.00 -12.48 4.98
CA GLY A 189 -4.13 -12.53 3.82
C GLY A 189 -2.64 -12.45 4.15
N THR A 190 -1.88 -11.91 3.21
CA THR A 190 -0.43 -11.70 3.26
C THR A 190 -0.10 -10.20 3.32
N LYS A 191 1.16 -9.92 3.66
CA LYS A 191 1.75 -8.59 3.68
C LYS A 191 3.09 -8.61 2.96
N LEU A 192 3.32 -7.64 2.09
CA LEU A 192 4.66 -7.34 1.61
C LEU A 192 5.44 -6.58 2.69
N VAL A 193 6.64 -7.06 2.99
CA VAL A 193 7.59 -6.47 3.93
C VAL A 193 8.88 -6.17 3.17
N SER A 194 9.33 -4.92 3.18
CA SER A 194 10.67 -4.59 2.70
C SER A 194 11.69 -4.74 3.82
N LEU A 195 12.72 -5.54 3.56
CA LEU A 195 13.81 -5.83 4.48
C LEU A 195 14.99 -4.93 4.13
N SER A 196 15.40 -4.09 5.07
CA SER A 196 16.50 -3.14 4.91
C SER A 196 17.31 -2.97 6.21
N GLY A 197 18.42 -2.23 6.14
CA GLY A 197 19.32 -2.01 7.28
C GLY A 197 20.36 -3.12 7.41
N ASN A 198 20.64 -3.54 8.64
CA ASN A 198 21.67 -4.53 8.96
C ASN A 198 21.14 -5.97 8.80
N ILE A 199 20.82 -6.36 7.56
CA ILE A 199 20.27 -7.67 7.22
C ILE A 199 21.02 -8.28 6.03
N VAL A 200 21.20 -9.61 6.03
CA VAL A 200 21.95 -10.31 4.96
C VAL A 200 21.22 -10.24 3.63
N ASN A 201 19.93 -10.60 3.63
CA ASN A 201 19.09 -10.60 2.44
C ASN A 201 18.20 -9.35 2.42
N THR A 202 18.66 -8.31 1.73
CA THR A 202 17.85 -7.11 1.46
C THR A 202 16.89 -7.37 0.30
N GLY A 203 15.61 -7.03 0.45
CA GLY A 203 14.61 -7.30 -0.58
C GLY A 203 13.18 -7.09 -0.11
N VAL A 204 12.20 -7.52 -0.90
CA VAL A 204 10.79 -7.57 -0.50
C VAL A 204 10.40 -9.03 -0.31
N ALA A 205 9.80 -9.34 0.82
CA ALA A 205 9.24 -10.65 1.11
C ALA A 205 7.72 -10.53 1.27
N GLU A 206 6.98 -11.44 0.64
CA GLU A 206 5.57 -11.63 0.93
C GLU A 206 5.42 -12.68 2.02
N VAL A 207 4.79 -12.31 3.14
CA VAL A 207 4.59 -13.20 4.28
C VAL A 207 3.13 -13.22 4.72
N PRO A 208 2.59 -14.36 5.18
CA PRO A 208 1.31 -14.40 5.86
C PRO A 208 1.33 -13.50 7.11
N PHE A 209 0.22 -12.81 7.38
CA PHE A 209 0.03 -12.23 8.71
C PHE A 209 0.09 -13.34 9.76
N GLY A 210 0.66 -13.04 10.93
CA GLY A 210 0.95 -14.03 11.98
C GLY A 210 2.38 -14.55 11.98
N THR A 211 3.11 -14.43 10.87
CA THR A 211 4.57 -14.71 10.82
C THR A 211 5.29 -13.82 11.84
N THR A 212 6.12 -14.37 12.70
CA THR A 212 6.84 -13.60 13.72
C THR A 212 7.90 -12.69 13.10
N VAL A 213 8.20 -11.57 13.76
CA VAL A 213 9.30 -10.70 13.32
C VAL A 213 10.63 -11.48 13.30
N ARG A 214 10.82 -12.42 14.23
CA ARG A 214 11.99 -13.30 14.28
C ARG A 214 12.13 -14.15 13.02
N GLU A 215 11.08 -14.85 12.61
CA GLU A 215 11.08 -15.67 11.38
C GLU A 215 11.41 -14.80 10.16
N ILE A 216 10.83 -13.60 10.07
CA ILE A 216 11.12 -12.69 8.95
C ILE A 216 12.60 -12.28 8.93
N VAL A 217 13.18 -11.94 10.09
CA VAL A 217 14.58 -11.51 10.15
C VAL A 217 15.55 -12.66 9.88
N TYR A 218 15.35 -13.81 10.52
CA TYR A 218 16.34 -14.89 10.52
C TYR A 218 16.13 -15.87 9.38
N ASP A 219 14.89 -16.32 9.14
CA ASP A 219 14.62 -17.37 8.16
C ASP A 219 14.55 -16.80 6.74
N ILE A 220 13.97 -15.61 6.57
CA ILE A 220 13.86 -14.93 5.27
C ILE A 220 15.04 -13.98 5.06
N GLY A 221 15.29 -13.11 6.04
CA GLY A 221 16.34 -12.10 6.00
C GLY A 221 17.76 -12.64 6.12
N GLY A 222 17.94 -13.90 6.53
CA GLY A 222 19.25 -14.51 6.73
C GLY A 222 19.99 -13.99 7.97
N GLY A 223 19.30 -13.27 8.86
CA GLY A 223 19.86 -12.70 10.08
C GLY A 223 20.73 -11.47 9.82
N ILE A 224 21.60 -11.18 10.80
CA ILE A 224 22.45 -9.99 10.80
C ILE A 224 23.80 -10.30 10.14
N PRO A 225 24.34 -9.42 9.28
CA PRO A 225 25.65 -9.61 8.67
C PRO A 225 26.75 -9.89 9.69
N ASN A 226 27.67 -10.78 9.33
CA ASN A 226 28.82 -11.19 10.16
C ASN A 226 28.45 -11.85 11.51
N GLY A 227 27.21 -12.32 11.67
CA GLY A 227 26.78 -13.01 12.90
C GLY A 227 26.67 -12.10 14.12
N LYS A 228 26.54 -10.78 13.91
CA LYS A 228 26.28 -9.82 14.98
C LYS A 228 24.91 -10.04 15.63
N LYS A 229 24.71 -9.43 16.80
CA LYS A 229 23.41 -9.45 17.48
C LYS A 229 22.45 -8.41 16.91
N ILE A 230 21.18 -8.78 16.86
CA ILE A 230 20.11 -7.84 16.59
C ILE A 230 19.86 -6.97 17.83
N LYS A 231 19.69 -5.67 17.64
CA LYS A 231 19.29 -4.73 18.69
C LYS A 231 17.80 -4.49 18.68
N ALA A 232 17.25 -4.18 17.50
CA ALA A 232 15.85 -3.91 17.31
C ALA A 232 15.45 -4.02 15.83
N VAL A 233 14.14 -4.08 15.60
CA VAL A 233 13.52 -3.90 14.28
C VAL A 233 12.61 -2.69 14.33
N HIS A 234 12.77 -1.76 13.40
CA HIS A 234 11.96 -0.56 13.32
C HIS A 234 10.93 -0.68 12.19
N PHE A 235 9.68 -0.35 12.50
CA PHE A 235 8.56 -0.29 11.55
C PHE A 235 7.93 1.09 11.55
N GLY A 236 7.28 1.47 10.45
CA GLY A 236 6.44 2.67 10.36
C GLY A 236 7.18 3.96 10.00
N GLY A 237 8.46 3.86 9.59
CA GLY A 237 9.29 5.00 9.20
C GLY A 237 9.40 6.04 10.33
N PRO A 238 9.59 7.34 10.02
CA PRO A 238 9.82 8.38 11.03
C PRO A 238 8.74 8.52 12.11
N MET A 239 7.53 8.03 11.86
CA MET A 239 6.38 8.09 12.78
C MET A 239 6.16 6.75 13.53
N GLY A 240 7.06 5.81 13.33
CA GLY A 240 6.94 4.43 13.76
C GLY A 240 7.62 4.14 15.09
N GLY A 241 7.91 2.86 15.33
CA GLY A 241 8.47 2.39 16.58
C GLY A 241 9.42 1.21 16.40
N SER A 242 10.30 1.05 17.39
CA SER A 242 11.33 0.01 17.40
C SER A 242 10.97 -1.12 18.36
N ILE A 243 10.97 -2.34 17.85
CA ILE A 243 10.71 -3.58 18.58
C ILE A 243 12.07 -4.15 19.00
N PRO A 244 12.36 -4.24 20.31
CA PRO A 244 13.63 -4.79 20.79
C PRO A 244 13.71 -6.30 20.55
N GLU A 245 14.93 -6.85 20.60
CA GLU A 245 15.21 -8.28 20.44
C GLU A 245 14.28 -9.19 21.29
N SER A 246 13.97 -8.77 22.51
CA SER A 246 13.13 -9.52 23.45
C SER A 246 11.67 -9.67 23.00
N LEU A 247 11.22 -8.92 22.00
CA LEU A 247 9.86 -8.92 21.49
C LEU A 247 9.76 -9.39 20.03
N LEU A 248 10.82 -9.97 19.45
CA LEU A 248 10.81 -10.42 18.05
C LEU A 248 9.85 -11.60 17.79
N ASP A 249 9.45 -12.32 18.83
CA ASP A 249 8.43 -13.38 18.72
C ASP A 249 7.00 -12.80 18.57
N THR A 250 6.86 -11.47 18.54
CA THR A 250 5.58 -10.83 18.24
C THR A 250 5.19 -11.12 16.79
N PRO A 251 3.95 -11.57 16.53
CA PRO A 251 3.48 -11.81 15.17
C PRO A 251 3.37 -10.49 14.39
N LEU A 252 3.68 -10.54 13.09
CA LEU A 252 3.32 -9.49 12.15
C LEU A 252 1.80 -9.44 12.03
N ASP A 253 1.19 -8.50 12.76
CA ASP A 253 -0.24 -8.24 12.81
C ASP A 253 -0.48 -6.75 13.08
N PHE A 254 -1.47 -6.14 12.42
CA PHE A 254 -1.73 -4.71 12.55
C PHE A 254 -2.01 -4.29 14.00
N ASP A 255 -2.76 -5.11 14.72
CA ASP A 255 -3.26 -4.77 16.04
C ASP A 255 -2.25 -5.13 17.12
N GLU A 256 -1.51 -6.25 16.97
CA GLU A 256 -0.47 -6.63 17.93
C GLU A 256 0.72 -5.67 17.91
N LEU A 257 1.21 -5.29 16.72
CA LEU A 257 2.37 -4.39 16.62
C LEU A 257 2.01 -2.95 17.00
N ALA A 258 0.78 -2.52 16.76
CA ALA A 258 0.30 -1.23 17.24
C ALA A 258 0.29 -1.12 18.78
N LYS A 259 -0.01 -2.22 19.51
CA LYS A 259 0.06 -2.24 20.99
C LYS A 259 1.48 -2.01 21.51
N LEU A 260 2.49 -2.36 20.73
CA LEU A 260 3.90 -2.14 21.06
C LEU A 260 4.39 -0.73 20.68
N GLY A 261 3.53 0.12 20.12
CA GLY A 261 3.92 1.42 19.59
C GLY A 261 4.75 1.35 18.30
N ALA A 262 4.77 0.20 17.63
CA ALA A 262 5.50 -0.04 16.40
C ALA A 262 4.55 -0.48 15.27
N PRO A 263 3.60 0.38 14.84
CA PRO A 263 2.64 0.02 13.80
C PRO A 263 3.36 -0.38 12.50
N ILE A 264 2.85 -1.39 11.80
CA ILE A 264 3.45 -1.95 10.57
C ILE A 264 3.76 -0.88 9.51
N GLY A 265 2.92 0.17 9.42
CA GLY A 265 3.04 1.16 8.36
C GLY A 265 2.83 0.53 6.98
N ALA A 266 3.56 1.01 5.98
CA ALA A 266 3.56 0.40 4.66
C ALA A 266 4.27 -0.96 4.61
N GLY A 267 4.84 -1.46 5.72
CA GLY A 267 5.59 -2.72 5.77
C GLY A 267 7.10 -2.54 5.65
N SER A 268 7.61 -1.31 5.77
CA SER A 268 9.06 -1.07 5.83
C SER A 268 9.65 -1.58 7.14
N MET A 269 10.52 -2.58 7.05
CA MET A 269 11.25 -3.17 8.17
C MET A 269 12.73 -2.78 8.09
N LEU A 270 13.17 -1.95 9.04
CA LEU A 270 14.56 -1.55 9.19
C LEU A 270 15.20 -2.35 10.34
N VAL A 271 16.16 -3.20 10.01
CA VAL A 271 16.86 -4.05 10.98
C VAL A 271 18.07 -3.32 11.55
N LEU A 272 18.17 -3.25 12.88
CA LEU A 272 19.21 -2.53 13.63
C LEU A 272 20.08 -3.54 14.39
N ASP A 273 21.40 -3.44 14.27
CA ASP A 273 22.35 -4.32 14.94
C ASP A 273 22.86 -3.73 16.26
N GLU A 274 23.67 -4.49 16.99
CA GLU A 274 24.26 -4.09 18.28
C GLU A 274 25.13 -2.82 18.23
N ASP A 275 25.63 -2.41 17.06
CA ASP A 275 26.46 -1.21 16.88
C ASP A 275 25.63 0.04 16.55
N THR A 276 24.36 -0.12 16.17
CA THR A 276 23.53 1.01 15.72
C THR A 276 23.15 1.94 16.88
N SER A 277 23.53 3.22 16.80
CA SER A 277 23.11 4.23 17.80
C SER A 277 21.60 4.46 17.73
N MET A 278 20.87 4.17 18.81
CA MET A 278 19.42 4.47 18.86
C MET A 278 19.14 5.97 18.92
N VAL A 279 20.12 6.78 19.34
CA VAL A 279 20.01 8.25 19.34
C VAL A 279 20.05 8.79 17.92
N ASP A 280 20.80 8.15 17.02
CA ASP A 280 20.94 8.62 15.63
C ASP A 280 19.73 8.22 14.76
N ILE A 281 18.94 7.24 15.23
CA ILE A 281 17.71 6.77 14.59
C ILE A 281 16.50 7.67 14.89
N ILE A 282 16.52 8.39 16.01
CA ILE A 282 15.43 9.27 16.50
C ILE A 282 15.73 10.72 16.12
#